data_AF-A0A5N0UWV7-F1
#
_entry.id   AF-A0A5N0UWV7-F1
#
_cell.length_a   1.000
_cell.length_b   1.000
_cell.length_c   1.000
_cell.angle_alpha   90.00
_cell.angle_beta   90.00
_cell.angle_gamma   90.00
#
_symmetry.space_group_name_H-M   'P 1'
#
loop_
_entity.id
_entity.type
_entity.pdbx_description
1 polymer ?
#
loop_
_entity_poly.entity_id
_entity_poly.type
_entity_poly.pdbx_seq_one_letter_code
_entity_poly.pdbx_strand_id
1 'polypeptide(L)'
;MPPPAPSPGYFWTEVFGLSVRVFGSLPAHGRLQVMDGDLDSANAVVRWTGQDQRAVAVAAINHPVSARYLRRALDEHMEETSHV
;
A
#
# COMPACT_ATOMS: atom_id res chain seq x y z
N MET A 1 16.28 17.65 20.27
CA MET A 1 15.38 17.42 19.11
C MET A 1 15.13 15.93 19.03
N PRO A 2 13.88 15.43 19.05
CA PRO A 2 13.64 14.02 18.78
C PRO A 2 14.11 13.68 17.35
N PRO A 3 14.57 12.44 17.09
CA PRO A 3 14.93 12.04 15.74
C PRO A 3 13.72 12.18 14.81
N PRO A 4 13.93 12.51 13.52
CA PRO A 4 12.84 12.51 12.56
C PRO A 4 12.15 11.14 12.56
N ALA A 5 10.82 11.14 12.46
CA ALA A 5 10.07 9.90 12.30
C ALA A 5 10.64 9.13 11.10
N PRO A 6 10.81 7.80 11.20
CA PRO A 6 11.35 7.01 10.10
C PRO A 6 10.50 7.25 8.85
N SER A 7 11.15 7.52 7.71
CA SER A 7 10.43 7.63 6.44
C SER A 7 9.70 6.32 6.17
N PRO A 8 8.48 6.33 5.61
CA PRO A 8 7.75 5.11 5.32
C PRO A 8 8.63 4.18 4.49
N GLY A 9 8.96 3.01 5.03
CA GLY A 9 9.95 2.11 4.46
C GLY A 9 9.45 1.47 3.17
N TYR A 10 10.38 1.19 2.25
CA TYR A 10 10.14 0.24 1.17
C TYR A 10 10.67 -1.13 1.61
N PHE A 11 9.84 -2.16 1.46
CA PHE A 11 10.17 -3.54 1.76
C PHE A 11 9.85 -4.41 0.55
N TRP A 12 10.65 -5.45 0.31
CA TRP A 12 10.36 -6.47 -0.68
C TRP A 12 10.69 -7.84 -0.14
N THR A 13 9.92 -8.84 -0.56
CA THR A 13 10.18 -10.24 -0.24
C THR A 13 9.60 -11.14 -1.32
N GLU A 14 10.13 -12.36 -1.38
CA GLU A 14 9.62 -13.44 -2.21
C GLU A 14 9.34 -14.67 -1.34
N VAL A 15 8.08 -15.07 -1.25
CA VAL A 15 7.64 -16.18 -0.38
C VAL A 15 6.50 -16.92 -1.09
N PHE A 16 6.55 -18.25 -1.11
CA PHE A 16 5.54 -19.11 -1.77
C PHE A 16 5.26 -18.76 -3.25
N GLY A 17 6.27 -18.26 -3.97
CA GLY A 17 6.09 -17.82 -5.37
C GLY A 17 5.41 -16.46 -5.53
N LEU A 18 5.18 -15.73 -4.44
CA LEU A 18 4.68 -14.37 -4.45
C LEU A 18 5.84 -13.37 -4.38
N SER A 19 5.94 -12.49 -5.37
CA SER A 19 6.75 -11.27 -5.27
C SER A 19 5.91 -10.18 -4.61
N VAL A 20 6.26 -9.84 -3.36
CA VAL A 20 5.55 -8.85 -2.57
C VAL A 20 6.45 -7.63 -2.35
N ARG A 21 5.97 -6.46 -2.77
CA ARG A 21 6.67 -5.18 -2.59
C ARG A 21 5.74 -4.23 -1.87
N VAL A 22 6.20 -3.66 -0.75
CA VAL A 22 5.41 -2.82 0.15
C VAL A 22 6.10 -1.47 0.28
N PHE A 23 5.32 -0.39 0.25
CA PHE A 23 5.76 0.95 0.60
C PHE A 23 4.86 1.47 1.71
N GLY A 24 5.44 1.90 2.83
CA GLY A 24 4.69 2.34 4.01
C GLY A 24 4.85 1.45 5.24
N SER A 25 4.05 1.72 6.26
CA SER A 25 4.03 0.94 7.50
C SER A 25 2.76 0.10 7.54
N LEU A 26 2.92 -1.22 7.46
CA LEU A 26 1.80 -2.16 7.58
C LEU A 26 1.18 -2.02 8.98
N PRO A 27 -0.11 -1.65 9.08
CA PRO A 27 -0.74 -1.47 10.38
C PRO A 27 -1.11 -2.82 10.99
N ALA A 28 -1.12 -2.90 12.33
CA ALA A 28 -1.67 -4.07 13.03
C ALA A 28 -3.18 -4.22 12.78
N HIS A 29 -3.88 -3.09 12.63
CA HIS A 29 -5.30 -3.01 12.29
C HIS A 29 -5.50 -1.97 11.20
N GLY A 30 -6.15 -2.35 10.10
CA GLY A 30 -6.44 -1.45 9.00
C GLY A 30 -7.38 -2.10 7.99
N ARG A 31 -8.04 -1.28 7.17
CA ARG A 31 -8.87 -1.80 6.07
C ARG A 31 -7.98 -2.02 4.85
N LEU A 32 -8.03 -3.23 4.31
CA LEU A 32 -7.43 -3.57 3.02
C LEU A 32 -8.39 -3.18 1.90
N GLN A 33 -7.88 -2.54 0.86
CA GLN A 33 -8.60 -2.26 -0.37
C GLN A 33 -7.74 -2.71 -1.56
N VAL A 34 -8.36 -3.43 -2.51
CA VAL A 34 -7.75 -3.71 -3.80
C VAL A 34 -7.89 -2.48 -4.68
N MET A 35 -6.76 -1.96 -5.16
CA MET A 35 -6.71 -0.81 -6.07
C MET A 35 -6.65 -1.24 -7.54
N ASP A 36 -5.98 -2.37 -7.81
CA ASP A 36 -5.82 -2.94 -9.14
C ASP A 36 -5.61 -4.45 -9.03
N GLY A 37 -6.03 -5.20 -10.04
CA GLY A 37 -5.93 -6.65 -10.10
C GLY A 37 -6.85 -7.39 -9.12
N ASP A 38 -6.41 -8.57 -8.70
CA ASP A 38 -7.19 -9.52 -7.91
C ASP A 38 -6.28 -10.34 -6.97
N LEU A 39 -6.72 -10.45 -5.71
CA LEU A 39 -6.01 -11.21 -4.68
C LEU A 39 -6.16 -12.72 -4.85
N ASP A 40 -7.29 -13.20 -5.39
CA ASP A 40 -7.52 -14.63 -5.61
C ASP A 40 -6.59 -15.16 -6.72
N SER A 41 -6.29 -14.30 -7.69
CA SER A 41 -5.29 -14.54 -8.75
C SER A 41 -3.85 -14.25 -8.32
N ALA A 42 -3.63 -13.83 -7.07
CA ALA A 42 -2.35 -13.42 -6.52
C ALA A 42 -1.62 -12.36 -7.38
N ASN A 43 -2.36 -11.48 -8.04
CA ASN A 43 -1.85 -10.42 -8.90
C ASN A 43 -2.63 -9.13 -8.62
N ALA A 44 -2.15 -8.34 -7.67
CA ALA A 44 -2.89 -7.16 -7.20
C ALA A 44 -1.99 -6.03 -6.72
N VAL A 45 -2.52 -4.82 -6.79
CA VAL A 45 -2.10 -3.67 -5.99
C VAL A 45 -3.13 -3.46 -4.89
N VAL A 46 -2.67 -3.37 -3.65
CA VAL A 46 -3.54 -3.18 -2.49
C VAL A 46 -3.06 -2.03 -1.62
N ARG A 47 -4.01 -1.41 -0.91
CA ARG A 47 -3.78 -0.31 0.02
C ARG A 47 -4.37 -0.63 1.38
N TRP A 48 -3.64 -0.27 2.42
CA TRP A 48 -4.14 -0.26 3.80
C TRP A 48 -4.43 1.17 4.23
N THR A 49 -5.61 1.37 4.81
CA THR A 49 -5.94 2.61 5.53
C THR A 49 -5.94 2.39 7.04
N GLY A 50 -5.40 3.38 7.77
CA GLY A 50 -5.44 3.44 9.22
C GLY A 50 -6.81 3.82 9.77
N GLN A 51 -6.91 4.01 11.08
CA GLN A 51 -8.17 4.39 11.75
C GLN A 51 -8.71 5.76 11.27
N ASP A 52 -7.83 6.66 10.85
CA ASP A 52 -8.14 7.99 10.32
C ASP A 52 -8.44 8.00 8.82
N GLN A 53 -8.66 6.83 8.21
CA GLN A 53 -8.87 6.63 6.77
C GLN A 53 -7.69 7.07 5.89
N ARG A 54 -6.54 7.45 6.45
CA ARG A 54 -5.35 7.76 5.66
C ARG A 54 -4.65 6.49 5.23
N ALA A 55 -4.10 6.51 4.02
CA ALA A 55 -3.24 5.45 3.53
C ALA A 55 -1.99 5.36 4.40
N VAL A 56 -1.69 4.16 4.89
CA VAL A 56 -0.50 3.90 5.73
C VAL A 56 0.46 2.92 5.07
N ALA A 57 -0.03 2.09 4.15
CA ALA A 57 0.79 1.22 3.32
C ALA A 57 0.12 0.92 1.97
N VAL A 58 0.94 0.66 0.96
CA VAL A 58 0.53 0.15 -0.35
C VAL A 58 1.45 -1.01 -0.71
N ALA A 59 0.91 -2.07 -1.30
CA ALA A 59 1.70 -3.21 -1.77
C ALA A 59 1.32 -3.64 -3.17
N ALA A 60 2.30 -4.20 -3.88
CA ALA A 60 2.10 -4.98 -5.10
C ALA A 60 2.43 -6.45 -4.82
N ILE A 61 1.55 -7.35 -5.27
CA ILE A 61 1.67 -8.80 -5.19
C ILE A 61 1.67 -9.31 -6.63
N ASN A 62 2.80 -9.82 -7.13
CA ASN A 62 3.06 -10.22 -8.53
C ASN A 62 2.63 -9.20 -9.61
N HIS A 63 2.34 -7.96 -9.22
CA HIS A 63 1.80 -6.95 -10.10
C HIS A 63 2.92 -6.05 -10.64
N PRO A 64 3.06 -5.84 -11.96
CA PRO A 64 4.22 -5.17 -12.56
C PRO A 64 4.17 -3.63 -12.44
N VAL A 65 4.18 -3.10 -11.21
CA VAL A 65 4.26 -1.66 -10.92
C VAL A 65 5.62 -1.26 -10.37
N SER A 66 5.98 0.02 -10.55
CA SER A 66 7.25 0.57 -10.04
C SER A 66 7.16 0.98 -8.56
N ALA A 67 8.28 1.01 -7.85
CA ALA A 67 8.33 1.55 -6.49
C ALA A 67 7.87 3.04 -6.43
N ARG A 68 8.12 3.82 -7.49
CA ARG A 68 7.62 5.21 -7.61
C ARG A 68 6.09 5.27 -7.63
N TYR A 69 5.44 4.32 -8.32
CA TYR A 69 3.99 4.22 -8.33
C TYR A 69 3.46 3.92 -6.92
N LEU A 70 4.05 2.94 -6.22
CA LEU A 70 3.65 2.60 -4.84
C LEU A 70 3.77 3.79 -3.88
N ARG A 71 4.87 4.54 -3.99
CA ARG A 71 5.05 5.78 -3.22
C ARG A 71 3.96 6.81 -3.52
N ARG A 72 3.66 7.04 -4.80
CA ARG A 72 2.63 8.01 -5.19
C ARG A 72 1.23 7.57 -4.70
N ALA A 73 0.91 6.29 -4.81
CA ALA A 73 -0.34 5.74 -4.31
C ALA A 73 -0.49 5.84 -2.78
N LEU A 74 0.62 5.87 -2.04
CA LEU A 74 0.61 6.15 -0.61
C LEU A 74 0.37 7.65 -0.32
N ASP A 75 0.96 8.53 -1.14
CA ASP A 75 0.84 10.00 -1.01
C ASP A 75 -0.54 10.52 -1.46
N GLU A 76 -1.24 9.81 -2.36
CA GLU A 76 -2.55 10.18 -2.90
C GLU A 76 -3.65 10.11 -1.82
N HIS A 77 -4.08 11.29 -1.34
CA HIS A 77 -5.30 11.46 -0.55
C HIS A 77 -6.54 11.27 -1.45
N MET A 78 -7.47 10.40 -1.05
CA MET A 78 -8.75 10.25 -1.74
C MET A 78 -9.59 11.52 -1.59
N GLU A 79 -9.54 12.40 -2.58
CA GLU A 79 -10.71 13.19 -2.97
C GLU A 79 -11.73 12.23 -3.62
N GLU A 80 -12.37 11.37 -2.83
CA GLU A 80 -13.63 10.75 -3.26
C GLU A 80 -14.74 11.68 -2.82
N THR A 81 -14.92 12.72 -3.63
CA THR A 81 -16.08 13.61 -3.61
C THR A 81 -17.33 12.77 -3.69
N SER A 82 -18.14 12.85 -2.65
CA SER A 82 -19.58 12.56 -2.67
C SER A 82 -20.18 12.92 -4.02
N HIS A 83 -20.69 11.94 -4.76
CA HIS A 83 -21.75 12.23 -5.70
C HIS A 83 -23.06 11.69 -5.12
N VAL A 84 -23.88 12.69 -4.78
CA VAL A 84 -25.28 12.65 -4.38
C VAL A 84 -26.12 11.97 -5.44
#